data_AF-A0A8S9RTC6-F1
#
_entry.id   AF-A0A8S9RTC6-F1
#
_cell.length_a   1.000
_cell.length_b   1.000
_cell.length_c   1.000
_cell.angle_alpha   90.00
_cell.angle_beta   90.00
_cell.angle_gamma   90.00
#
_symmetry.space_group_name_H-M   'P 1'
#
loop_
_entity.id
_entity.type
_entity.pdbx_description
1 polymer ?
#
loop_
_entity_poly.entity_id
_entity_poly.type
_entity_poly.pdbx_seq_one_letter_code
_entity_poly.pdbx_strand_id
1 'polypeptide(L)'
;MYICSYTRVHWDHDDVYTMCLIAYPKGSKVDCLSLYLGVADHESLPLGWRRNTKFSLKVVNQFSDKSSILREATELFDQKTPSFGFTKILPLAKLHANDGGFLVNDELKIVAEINVLQVIGESNDESEGSQEAVQPMKKTKMTDYGTGSSDLHKETSVGNETVDVNGFQVSTLQVAYVRCIFEKHPNFASKRRSNNQHLKSTYINVLLGLIETLCQLPEKLSDDDFDEASAAVSYLTQVGFKMDWLEEKLEEVKEKKMKVYTGKTQLEHMEEEFKVGLEKCLELKDLVEKQNADVTAANVALSFDDVV
;
A
#
# COMPACT_ATOMS: atom_id res chain seq x y z
N MET A 1 27.49 1.33 12.41
CA MET A 1 27.15 1.50 13.83
C MET A 1 26.08 2.58 13.91
N TYR A 2 24.81 2.18 13.82
CA TYR A 2 23.67 3.11 13.86
C TYR A 2 23.40 3.47 15.32
N ILE A 3 23.85 4.65 15.74
CA ILE A 3 23.45 5.23 17.01
C ILE A 3 22.03 5.76 16.79
N CYS A 4 21.03 4.89 16.94
CA CYS A 4 19.67 5.31 17.27
C CYS A 4 19.72 5.80 18.71
N SER A 5 19.64 7.11 18.93
CA SER A 5 19.26 7.62 20.24
C SER A 5 17.76 7.36 20.40
N TYR A 6 17.41 6.20 20.95
CA TYR A 6 16.04 5.87 21.35
C TYR A 6 15.67 6.70 22.58
N THR A 7 15.06 7.86 22.41
CA THR A 7 14.40 8.54 23.52
C THR A 7 12.94 8.13 23.52
N ARG A 8 12.64 7.02 24.21
CA ARG A 8 11.29 6.49 24.38
C ARG A 8 10.56 7.32 25.44
N VAL A 9 9.78 8.30 24.99
CA VAL A 9 8.84 9.04 25.86
C VAL A 9 7.48 8.35 25.76
N HIS A 10 6.98 7.83 26.88
CA HIS A 10 5.71 7.11 26.96
C HIS A 10 4.59 8.09 27.31
N TRP A 11 3.45 7.93 26.66
CA TRP A 11 2.21 8.65 26.97
C TRP A 11 1.10 7.62 27.15
N ASP A 12 0.38 7.71 28.26
CA ASP A 12 -0.81 6.89 28.52
C ASP A 12 -2.04 7.68 28.09
N HIS A 13 -2.75 7.18 27.08
CA HIS A 13 -4.07 7.68 26.72
C HIS A 13 -4.96 6.47 26.46
N ASP A 14 -5.86 6.22 27.41
CA ASP A 14 -6.66 5.01 27.61
C ASP A 14 -5.81 3.75 27.88
N ASP A 15 -6.18 2.97 28.90
CA ASP A 15 -5.46 1.83 29.54
C ASP A 15 -5.10 0.63 28.62
N VAL A 16 -4.93 0.82 27.31
CA VAL A 16 -4.82 -0.24 26.31
C VAL A 16 -3.61 -0.11 25.37
N TYR A 17 -3.02 1.09 25.19
CA TYR A 17 -1.90 1.25 24.25
C TYR A 17 -0.87 2.28 24.69
N THR A 18 0.40 1.90 24.67
CA THR A 18 1.50 2.83 24.96
C THR A 18 2.09 3.39 23.67
N MET A 19 2.08 4.71 23.47
CA MET A 19 2.70 5.35 22.29
C MET A 19 4.16 5.77 22.55
N CYS A 20 5.01 5.74 21.51
CA CYS A 20 6.41 6.17 21.57
C CYS A 20 6.84 7.02 20.35
N LEU A 21 7.71 8.00 20.60
CA LEU A 21 8.39 8.77 19.55
C LEU A 21 9.71 8.07 19.15
N ILE A 22 9.93 7.90 17.86
CA ILE A 22 11.15 7.30 17.29
C ILE A 22 11.81 8.34 16.40
N ALA A 23 13.07 8.70 16.70
CA ALA A 23 13.82 9.71 15.96
C ALA A 23 15.07 9.11 15.30
N TYR A 24 15.28 9.45 14.03
CA TYR A 24 16.49 9.16 13.28
C TYR A 24 17.20 10.49 12.99
N PRO A 25 18.05 10.98 13.91
CA PRO A 25 18.66 12.31 13.81
C PRO A 25 19.68 12.43 12.68
N LYS A 26 20.19 11.31 12.17
CA LYS A 26 21.06 11.22 10.98
C LYS A 26 20.32 10.72 9.74
N GLY A 27 18.99 10.64 9.84
CA GLY A 27 18.10 10.13 8.81
C GLY A 27 18.04 8.61 8.67
N SER A 28 17.04 8.17 7.91
CA SER A 28 16.77 6.76 7.58
C SER A 28 16.99 6.54 6.08
N LYS A 29 18.24 6.25 5.69
CA LYS A 29 18.69 6.08 4.29
C LYS A 29 18.57 7.36 3.41
N VAL A 30 18.31 8.51 4.02
CA VAL A 30 18.20 9.84 3.38
C VAL A 30 18.81 10.91 4.30
N ASP A 31 19.36 11.99 3.74
CA ASP A 31 19.99 13.10 4.50
C ASP A 31 18.96 14.08 5.08
N CYS A 32 17.95 13.57 5.78
CA CYS A 32 16.93 14.34 6.47
C CYS A 32 16.64 13.72 7.84
N LEU A 33 16.33 14.55 8.84
CA LEU A 33 15.71 14.10 10.08
C LEU A 33 14.42 13.35 9.76
N SER A 34 14.32 12.12 10.25
CA SER A 34 13.11 11.30 10.15
C SER A 34 12.52 11.09 11.54
N LEU A 35 11.21 11.29 11.70
CA LEU A 35 10.50 11.05 12.96
C LEU A 35 9.27 10.18 12.73
N TYR A 36 9.00 9.30 13.69
CA TYR A 36 7.88 8.37 13.66
C TYR A 36 7.20 8.32 15.03
N LEU A 37 5.89 8.08 15.01
CA LEU A 37 5.12 7.64 16.16
C LEU A 37 4.97 6.12 16.06
N GLY A 38 5.07 5.41 17.17
CA GLY A 38 4.90 3.96 17.21
C GLY A 38 4.14 3.48 18.44
N VAL A 39 3.62 2.26 18.36
CA VAL A 39 2.97 1.55 19.46
C VAL A 39 4.03 0.69 20.15
N ALA A 40 4.33 1.05 21.38
CA ALA A 40 5.53 0.66 22.09
C ALA A 40 5.43 -0.78 22.65
N ASP A 41 4.22 -1.25 22.89
CA ASP A 41 3.80 -2.54 23.43
C ASP A 41 3.10 -3.42 22.37
N HIS A 42 3.27 -3.11 21.08
CA HIS A 42 2.53 -3.75 19.99
C HIS A 42 2.64 -5.27 19.91
N GLU A 43 3.74 -5.85 20.39
CA GLU A 43 3.96 -7.30 20.43
C GLU A 43 3.13 -8.00 21.52
N SER A 44 2.76 -7.28 22.57
CA SER A 44 1.94 -7.78 23.69
C SER A 44 0.45 -7.52 23.53
N LEU A 45 0.03 -6.80 22.47
CA LEU A 45 -1.37 -6.51 22.20
C LEU A 45 -2.10 -7.73 21.62
N PRO A 46 -3.43 -7.85 21.81
CA PRO A 46 -4.22 -8.92 21.24
C PRO A 46 -4.07 -9.04 19.72
N LEU A 47 -4.05 -10.26 19.19
CA LEU A 47 -4.02 -10.49 17.74
C LEU A 47 -5.19 -9.74 17.07
N GLY A 48 -4.87 -8.99 16.00
CA GLY A 48 -5.85 -8.19 15.28
C GLY A 48 -6.16 -6.82 15.88
N TRP A 49 -5.42 -6.35 16.88
CA TRP A 49 -5.56 -4.98 17.39
C TRP A 49 -5.38 -3.95 16.26
N ARG A 50 -6.21 -2.90 16.30
CA ARG A 50 -6.14 -1.77 15.38
C ARG A 50 -6.47 -0.49 16.12
N ARG A 51 -5.74 0.59 15.83
CA ARG A 51 -6.01 1.93 16.37
C ARG A 51 -5.86 3.01 15.33
N ASN A 52 -7.00 3.61 14.98
CA ASN A 52 -7.01 4.79 14.15
C ASN A 52 -6.60 5.99 15.00
N THR A 53 -5.50 6.64 14.63
CA THR A 53 -4.89 7.69 15.45
C THR A 53 -4.51 8.86 14.55
N LYS A 54 -5.04 10.04 14.88
CA LYS A 54 -4.54 11.29 14.33
C LYS A 54 -3.39 11.76 15.19
N PHE A 55 -2.25 12.08 14.59
CA PHE A 55 -1.09 12.59 15.32
C PHE A 55 -0.40 13.73 14.57
N SER A 56 0.28 14.57 15.35
CA SER A 56 1.13 15.65 14.85
C SER A 56 2.55 15.48 15.39
N LEU A 57 3.55 15.75 14.55
CA LEU A 57 4.96 15.81 14.93
C LEU A 57 5.50 17.19 14.54
N LYS A 58 5.87 17.98 15.55
CA LYS A 58 6.42 19.33 15.39
C LYS A 58 7.90 19.34 15.76
N VAL A 59 8.75 19.68 14.81
CA VAL A 59 10.15 20.06 15.08
C VAL A 59 10.15 21.54 15.42
N VAL A 60 10.43 21.85 16.68
CA VAL A 60 10.35 23.22 17.20
C VAL A 60 11.57 24.01 16.78
N ASN A 61 11.33 25.14 16.14
CA ASN A 61 12.35 26.18 16.00
C ASN A 61 12.34 27.03 17.27
N GLN A 62 13.45 26.99 18.00
CA GLN A 62 13.61 27.57 19.33
C GLN A 62 13.84 29.09 19.29
N PHE A 63 14.08 29.68 18.11
CA PHE A 63 14.17 31.14 17.92
C PHE A 63 12.83 31.76 17.49
N SER A 64 12.02 31.02 16.73
CA SER A 64 10.76 31.50 16.18
C SER A 64 9.77 30.35 16.01
N ASP A 65 8.66 30.38 16.74
CA ASP A 65 7.64 29.33 16.63
C ASP A 65 7.07 29.21 15.21
N LYS A 66 6.95 30.34 14.48
CA LYS A 66 6.50 30.41 13.08
C LYS A 66 7.40 29.65 12.11
N SER A 67 8.65 29.43 12.49
CA SER A 67 9.64 28.70 11.70
C SER A 67 9.72 27.21 12.06
N SER A 68 8.91 26.77 13.03
CA SER A 68 8.77 25.35 13.38
C SER A 68 8.15 24.57 12.23
N ILE A 69 8.48 23.28 12.14
CA ILE A 69 7.97 22.39 11.09
C ILE A 69 6.98 21.44 11.73
N LEU A 70 5.72 21.57 11.37
CA LEU A 70 4.64 20.66 11.77
C LEU A 70 4.33 19.69 10.63
N ARG A 71 4.12 18.41 10.98
CA ARG A 71 3.58 17.39 10.09
C ARG A 71 2.49 16.64 10.82
N GLU A 72 1.39 16.39 10.14
CA GLU A 72 0.22 15.72 10.69
C GLU A 72 -0.15 14.54 9.80
N ALA A 73 -0.66 13.48 10.42
CA ALA A 73 -1.21 12.33 9.72
C ALA A 73 -2.33 11.69 10.56
N THR A 74 -3.20 10.96 9.88
CA THR A 74 -4.19 10.08 10.50
C THR A 74 -3.94 8.69 9.95
N GLU A 75 -3.54 7.77 10.82
CA GLU A 75 -3.09 6.45 10.42
C GLU A 75 -3.71 5.37 11.29
N LEU A 76 -3.90 4.20 10.69
CA LEU A 76 -4.39 3.00 11.35
C LEU A 76 -3.20 2.16 11.80
N PHE A 77 -2.85 2.25 13.08
CA PHE A 77 -1.83 1.44 13.71
C PHE A 77 -2.37 0.03 13.90
N ASP A 78 -1.59 -0.97 13.54
CA ASP A 78 -1.93 -2.37 13.76
C ASP A 78 -0.67 -3.22 13.96
N GLN A 79 -0.86 -4.52 14.17
CA GLN A 79 0.24 -5.45 14.41
C GLN A 79 1.26 -5.48 13.26
N LYS A 80 0.84 -5.26 12.02
CA LYS A 80 1.71 -5.29 10.83
C LYS A 80 2.43 -3.95 10.64
N THR A 81 1.78 -2.85 11.02
CA THR A 81 2.29 -1.48 10.87
C THR A 81 2.21 -0.74 12.21
N PRO A 82 3.08 -1.09 13.17
CA PRO A 82 3.03 -0.51 14.52
C PRO A 82 3.64 0.89 14.60
N SER A 83 4.16 1.45 13.51
CA SER A 83 4.76 2.78 13.49
C SER A 83 4.55 3.51 12.17
N PHE A 84 4.20 4.79 12.24
CA PHE A 84 4.02 5.69 11.11
C PHE A 84 4.79 6.99 11.31
N GLY A 85 5.21 7.64 10.23
CA GLY A 85 6.01 8.84 10.34
C GLY A 85 6.50 9.37 9.01
N PHE A 86 7.44 10.31 9.10
CA PHE A 86 7.91 11.06 7.95
C PHE A 86 9.42 10.87 7.80
N THR A 87 9.82 10.34 6.64
CA THR A 87 11.24 10.11 6.31
C THR A 87 12.02 11.40 6.08
N LYS A 88 11.34 12.47 5.64
CA LYS A 88 11.95 13.75 5.23
C LYS A 88 11.26 14.94 5.90
N ILE A 89 11.49 15.13 7.21
CA ILE A 89 10.92 16.29 7.94
C ILE A 89 11.77 17.53 7.75
N LEU A 90 13.08 17.42 8.00
CA LEU A 90 14.01 18.54 7.98
C LEU A 90 15.35 18.07 7.41
N PRO A 91 15.84 18.65 6.29
CA PRO A 91 17.18 18.37 5.79
C PRO A 91 18.25 18.59 6.86
N LEU A 92 19.22 17.67 6.98
CA LEU A 92 20.25 17.75 8.02
C LEU A 92 21.07 19.05 7.92
N ALA A 93 21.32 19.52 6.69
CA ALA A 93 21.98 20.80 6.46
C ALA A 93 21.25 21.99 7.11
N LYS A 94 19.91 21.97 7.13
CA LYS A 94 19.10 23.01 7.79
C LYS A 94 19.00 22.79 9.30
N LEU A 95 18.99 21.53 9.74
CA LEU A 95 19.00 21.19 11.17
C LEU A 95 20.28 21.69 11.85
N HIS A 96 21.43 21.52 11.19
CA HIS A 96 22.76 21.89 11.71
C HIS A 96 23.21 23.32 11.38
N ALA A 97 22.35 24.15 10.80
CA ALA A 97 22.68 25.56 10.58
C ALA A 97 22.75 26.29 11.93
N ASN A 98 23.89 26.93 12.24
CA ASN A 98 24.13 27.61 13.52
C ASN A 98 23.11 28.72 13.82
N ASP A 99 22.59 29.37 12.79
CA ASP A 99 21.57 30.42 12.84
C ASP A 99 20.16 29.89 12.49
N GLY A 100 20.01 28.59 12.24
CA GLY A 100 18.77 27.97 11.80
C GLY A 100 17.71 27.86 12.89
N GLY A 101 18.10 27.89 14.17
CA GLY A 101 17.20 27.91 15.33
C GLY A 101 16.57 26.57 15.72
N PHE A 102 16.91 25.46 15.06
CA PHE A 102 16.39 24.13 15.41
C PHE A 102 17.21 23.43 16.50
N LEU A 103 18.54 23.53 16.43
CA LEU A 103 19.47 23.05 17.46
C LEU A 103 19.94 24.24 18.31
N VAL A 104 19.71 24.18 19.61
CA VAL A 104 20.21 25.15 20.60
C VAL A 104 20.93 24.37 21.67
N ASN A 105 22.20 24.67 21.93
CA ASN A 105 23.06 23.90 22.84
C ASN A 105 23.10 22.40 22.53
N ASP A 106 23.16 22.05 21.23
CA ASP A 106 23.09 20.67 20.72
C ASP A 106 21.79 19.91 21.08
N GLU A 107 20.76 20.61 21.56
CA GLU A 107 19.45 20.04 21.86
C GLU A 107 18.43 20.34 20.76
N LEU A 108 17.69 19.30 20.35
CA LEU A 108 16.57 19.38 19.44
C LEU A 108 15.27 19.16 20.21
N LYS A 109 14.30 20.08 20.05
CA LYS A 109 12.97 19.94 20.67
C LYS A 109 11.94 19.44 19.66
N ILE A 110 11.29 18.32 20.01
CA ILE A 110 10.23 17.70 19.23
C ILE A 110 8.97 17.65 20.11
N VAL A 111 7.84 18.07 19.56
CA VAL A 111 6.53 17.95 20.19
C VAL A 111 5.71 16.95 19.39
N ALA A 112 5.08 16.00 20.08
CA ALA A 112 4.14 15.06 19.49
C ALA A 112 2.77 15.26 20.14
N GLU A 113 1.74 15.44 19.33
CA GLU A 113 0.35 15.48 19.80
C GLU A 113 -0.40 14.29 19.21
N ILE A 114 -1.23 13.64 20.01
CA ILE A 114 -1.88 12.38 19.66
C ILE A 114 -3.36 12.50 20.01
N ASN A 115 -4.22 12.15 19.06
CA ASN A 115 -5.67 12.10 19.22
C ASN A 115 -6.17 10.75 18.68
N VAL A 116 -6.59 9.88 19.60
CA VAL A 116 -7.07 8.53 19.27
C VAL A 116 -8.53 8.61 18.85
N LEU A 117 -8.85 8.11 17.65
CA LEU A 117 -10.22 8.07 17.13
C LEU A 117 -10.82 6.69 17.43
N GLN A 118 -11.93 6.64 18.19
CA GLN A 118 -12.60 5.38 18.52
C GLN A 118 -13.40 4.89 17.30
N VAL A 119 -13.16 3.66 16.85
CA VAL A 119 -14.02 2.96 15.89
C VAL A 119 -15.00 2.10 16.67
N ILE A 120 -16.28 2.46 16.62
CA ILE A 120 -17.39 1.60 17.05
C ILE A 120 -17.66 0.65 15.88
N GLY A 121 -17.55 -0.65 16.12
CA GLY A 121 -17.85 -1.70 15.15
C GLY A 121 -18.53 -2.87 15.87
N GLU A 122 -19.79 -3.07 15.52
CA GLU A 122 -20.82 -3.86 16.17
C GLU A 122 -20.54 -5.37 16.13
N SER A 123 -20.86 -6.04 17.24
CA SER A 123 -21.00 -7.49 17.34
C SER A 123 -22.18 -7.97 16.48
N ASN A 124 -21.95 -8.90 15.56
CA ASN A 124 -23.03 -9.72 15.02
C ASN A 124 -22.85 -11.17 15.47
N ASP A 125 -23.76 -11.55 16.35
CA ASP A 125 -24.03 -12.88 16.85
C ASP A 125 -24.54 -13.83 15.74
N GLU A 126 -24.42 -15.10 16.06
CA GLU A 126 -24.75 -16.32 15.33
C GLU A 126 -26.17 -16.39 14.73
N SER A 127 -26.30 -17.08 13.59
CA SER A 127 -27.52 -17.87 13.29
C SER A 127 -27.20 -19.01 12.32
N GLU A 128 -27.29 -20.24 12.81
CA GLU A 128 -27.38 -21.47 12.02
C GLU A 128 -28.74 -21.59 11.31
N GLY A 129 -28.77 -22.41 10.25
CA GLY A 129 -29.95 -23.21 9.91
C GLY A 129 -30.39 -23.19 8.44
N SER A 130 -30.01 -24.24 7.68
CA SER A 130 -30.94 -25.21 7.05
C SER A 130 -30.38 -25.83 5.75
N GLN A 131 -30.41 -27.17 5.71
CA GLN A 131 -30.15 -28.05 4.56
C GLN A 131 -31.46 -28.31 3.79
N GLU A 132 -31.41 -28.58 2.47
CA GLU A 132 -31.83 -29.89 1.88
C GLU A 132 -31.71 -30.01 0.34
N ALA A 133 -31.23 -31.19 -0.05
CA ALA A 133 -31.67 -32.09 -1.14
C ALA A 133 -31.34 -31.84 -2.64
N VAL A 134 -31.23 -32.98 -3.35
CA VAL A 134 -30.35 -33.32 -4.50
C VAL A 134 -31.17 -33.91 -5.67
N GLN A 135 -30.57 -33.94 -6.88
CA GLN A 135 -30.67 -34.95 -7.99
C GLN A 135 -31.37 -34.46 -9.31
N PRO A 136 -31.11 -35.06 -10.51
CA PRO A 136 -29.83 -35.36 -11.16
C PRO A 136 -29.80 -35.18 -12.73
N MET A 137 -28.59 -35.37 -13.28
CA MET A 137 -28.11 -35.53 -14.68
C MET A 137 -29.06 -35.86 -15.85
N LYS A 138 -28.73 -35.33 -17.05
CA LYS A 138 -28.79 -36.08 -18.33
C LYS A 138 -27.57 -35.82 -19.23
N LYS A 139 -26.89 -36.91 -19.59
CA LYS A 139 -25.92 -37.04 -20.71
C LYS A 139 -26.67 -37.17 -22.03
N THR A 140 -26.13 -36.60 -23.10
CA THR A 140 -26.25 -37.15 -24.45
C THR A 140 -24.93 -36.99 -25.20
N LYS A 141 -24.46 -38.08 -25.81
CA LYS A 141 -23.24 -38.20 -26.63
C LYS A 141 -23.62 -38.08 -28.12
N MET A 142 -22.79 -37.33 -28.86
CA MET A 142 -22.10 -37.72 -30.11
C MET A 142 -22.92 -38.14 -31.35
N THR A 143 -22.77 -37.37 -32.44
CA THR A 143 -22.77 -37.89 -33.82
C THR A 143 -21.76 -37.13 -34.70
N ASP A 144 -21.15 -37.92 -35.59
CA ASP A 144 -20.02 -37.74 -36.49
C ASP A 144 -20.42 -37.16 -37.88
N TYR A 145 -19.48 -37.18 -38.84
CA TYR A 145 -19.47 -36.80 -40.29
C TYR A 145 -19.07 -35.33 -40.57
N GLY A 146 -18.04 -34.96 -41.35
CA GLY A 146 -17.03 -35.66 -42.15
C GLY A 146 -16.41 -34.73 -43.22
N THR A 147 -15.07 -34.75 -43.35
CA THR A 147 -14.21 -34.59 -44.57
C THR A 147 -14.01 -33.24 -45.32
N GLY A 148 -12.73 -32.86 -45.47
CA GLY A 148 -12.12 -32.08 -46.58
C GLY A 148 -11.27 -30.86 -46.14
N SER A 149 -9.93 -30.98 -45.97
CA SER A 149 -8.83 -30.59 -46.91
C SER A 149 -8.86 -29.11 -47.32
N SER A 150 -7.83 -28.25 -47.32
CA SER A 150 -6.35 -28.27 -47.27
C SER A 150 -5.92 -26.89 -46.67
N ASP A 151 -4.76 -26.67 -46.06
CA ASP A 151 -3.48 -26.46 -46.73
C ASP A 151 -2.38 -26.18 -45.69
N LEU A 152 -1.16 -26.58 -46.04
CA LEU A 152 0.06 -26.48 -45.25
C LEU A 152 0.36 -25.03 -44.82
N HIS A 153 0.34 -24.78 -43.51
CA HIS A 153 1.42 -24.03 -42.90
C HIS A 153 2.36 -25.03 -42.26
N LYS A 154 3.58 -25.08 -42.80
CA LYS A 154 4.73 -25.79 -42.26
C LYS A 154 5.11 -25.07 -40.97
N GLU A 155 4.35 -25.29 -39.91
CA GLU A 155 4.83 -25.06 -38.56
C GLU A 155 6.05 -25.95 -38.41
N THR A 156 7.20 -25.31 -38.31
CA THR A 156 8.37 -25.87 -37.69
C THR A 156 7.88 -26.65 -36.49
N SER A 157 7.94 -27.98 -36.56
CA SER A 157 7.90 -28.83 -35.38
C SER A 157 9.15 -28.48 -34.58
N VAL A 158 9.08 -27.36 -33.87
CA VAL A 158 9.81 -27.16 -32.64
C VAL A 158 9.23 -28.26 -31.79
N GLY A 159 9.96 -29.38 -31.70
CA GLY A 159 9.59 -30.44 -30.79
C GLY A 159 9.23 -29.78 -29.46
N ASN A 160 8.10 -30.16 -28.88
CA ASN A 160 7.75 -29.79 -27.52
C ASN A 160 8.76 -30.47 -26.58
N GLU A 161 10.00 -30.00 -26.64
CA GLU A 161 11.10 -30.46 -25.82
C GLU A 161 10.72 -30.07 -24.40
N THR A 162 10.48 -31.10 -23.61
CA THR A 162 10.22 -30.98 -22.19
C THR A 162 11.50 -31.37 -21.48
N VAL A 163 11.84 -30.57 -20.47
CA VAL A 163 13.02 -30.78 -19.63
C VAL A 163 12.52 -31.15 -18.25
N ASP A 164 13.13 -32.18 -17.65
CA ASP A 164 12.86 -32.51 -16.26
C ASP A 164 13.50 -31.48 -15.32
N VAL A 165 12.67 -30.84 -14.49
CA VAL A 165 13.11 -29.97 -13.40
C VAL A 165 12.57 -30.54 -12.10
N ASN A 166 13.44 -31.16 -11.31
CA ASN A 166 13.09 -31.78 -10.03
C ASN A 166 11.88 -32.74 -10.14
N GLY A 167 11.82 -33.55 -11.20
CA GLY A 167 10.74 -34.51 -11.45
C GLY A 167 9.46 -33.94 -12.07
N PHE A 168 9.48 -32.68 -12.55
CA PHE A 168 8.43 -32.06 -13.37
C PHE A 168 8.91 -31.97 -14.82
N GLN A 169 8.10 -32.45 -15.78
CA GLN A 169 8.34 -32.18 -17.21
C GLN A 169 7.82 -30.77 -17.53
N VAL A 170 8.71 -29.89 -17.98
CA VAL A 170 8.42 -28.47 -18.22
C VAL A 170 8.90 -28.09 -19.62
N SER A 171 8.13 -27.30 -20.36
CA SER A 171 8.56 -26.78 -21.67
C SER A 171 9.84 -25.97 -21.53
N THR A 172 10.77 -26.08 -22.48
CA THR A 172 12.06 -25.36 -22.48
C THR A 172 11.94 -23.86 -22.18
N LEU A 173 10.86 -23.20 -22.62
CA LEU A 173 10.61 -21.77 -22.38
C LEU A 173 10.30 -21.44 -20.90
N GLN A 174 9.75 -22.40 -20.16
CA GLN A 174 9.32 -22.24 -18.78
C GLN A 174 10.38 -22.72 -17.76
N VAL A 175 11.39 -23.45 -18.21
CA VAL A 175 12.41 -24.09 -17.35
C VAL A 175 13.10 -23.10 -16.41
N ALA A 176 13.45 -21.90 -16.91
CA ALA A 176 14.10 -20.88 -16.09
C ALA A 176 13.22 -20.41 -14.93
N TYR A 177 11.93 -20.18 -15.19
CA TYR A 177 10.96 -19.77 -14.17
C TYR A 177 10.76 -20.87 -13.12
N VAL A 178 10.61 -22.12 -13.56
CA VAL A 178 10.41 -23.24 -12.62
C VAL A 178 11.64 -23.48 -11.75
N ARG A 179 12.86 -23.39 -12.29
CA ARG A 179 14.10 -23.47 -11.48
C ARG A 179 14.14 -22.36 -10.43
N CYS A 180 13.83 -21.12 -10.81
CA CYS A 180 13.79 -19.98 -9.90
C CYS A 180 12.81 -20.21 -8.72
N ILE A 181 11.64 -20.80 -8.99
CA ILE A 181 10.67 -21.15 -7.93
C ILE A 181 11.27 -22.17 -6.96
N PHE A 182 11.93 -23.22 -7.47
CA PHE A 182 12.59 -24.21 -6.61
C PHE A 182 13.77 -23.63 -5.83
N GLU A 183 14.52 -22.69 -6.39
CA GLU A 183 15.62 -22.02 -5.69
C GLU A 183 15.11 -21.17 -4.52
N LYS A 184 14.02 -20.42 -4.73
CA LYS A 184 13.43 -19.55 -3.70
C LYS A 184 12.57 -20.29 -2.70
N HIS A 185 11.89 -21.35 -3.13
CA HIS A 185 10.91 -22.10 -2.34
C HIS A 185 11.18 -23.61 -2.43
N PRO A 186 12.36 -24.13 -2.05
CA PRO A 186 12.77 -25.51 -2.34
C PRO A 186 11.82 -26.60 -1.82
N ASN A 187 11.06 -26.29 -0.76
CA ASN A 187 10.16 -27.23 -0.10
C ASN A 187 8.71 -27.18 -0.62
N PHE A 188 8.40 -26.32 -1.60
CA PHE A 188 7.01 -26.10 -2.05
C PHE A 188 6.37 -27.37 -2.63
N ALA A 189 7.16 -28.26 -3.25
CA ALA A 189 6.70 -29.52 -3.82
C ALA A 189 7.10 -30.76 -2.99
N SER A 190 7.40 -30.59 -1.70
CA SER A 190 7.96 -31.67 -0.85
C SER A 190 7.00 -32.82 -0.54
N LYS A 191 5.68 -32.60 -0.47
CA LYS A 191 4.68 -33.63 -0.13
C LYS A 191 3.94 -34.22 -1.36
N ARG A 192 4.55 -34.15 -2.55
CA ARG A 192 3.93 -34.55 -3.82
C ARG A 192 3.19 -35.89 -3.74
N ARG A 193 1.91 -35.88 -4.14
CA ARG A 193 1.03 -37.06 -4.03
C ARG A 193 0.85 -37.85 -5.33
N SER A 194 1.16 -37.29 -6.51
CA SER A 194 0.92 -37.98 -7.79
C SER A 194 2.21 -38.29 -8.56
N ASN A 195 2.31 -39.52 -9.08
CA ASN A 195 3.38 -39.97 -9.98
C ASN A 195 3.05 -39.76 -11.47
N ASN A 196 1.83 -39.29 -11.79
CA ASN A 196 1.42 -39.04 -13.16
C ASN A 196 2.05 -37.76 -13.72
N GLN A 197 2.79 -37.89 -14.82
CA GLN A 197 3.56 -36.80 -15.39
C GLN A 197 2.71 -35.68 -16.00
N HIS A 198 1.54 -36.02 -16.55
CA HIS A 198 0.62 -35.01 -17.09
C HIS A 198 0.06 -34.14 -15.98
N LEU A 199 -0.40 -34.75 -14.87
CA LEU A 199 -0.90 -34.00 -13.72
C LEU A 199 0.16 -33.07 -13.13
N LYS A 200 1.40 -33.56 -13.01
CA LYS A 200 2.56 -32.77 -12.59
C LYS A 200 2.79 -31.54 -13.48
N SER A 201 2.68 -31.70 -14.80
CA SER A 201 2.80 -30.59 -15.75
C SER A 201 1.64 -29.59 -15.61
N THR A 202 0.40 -30.09 -15.46
CA THR A 202 -0.77 -29.25 -15.21
C THR A 202 -0.61 -28.39 -13.95
N TYR A 203 -0.13 -28.96 -12.84
CA TYR A 203 0.08 -28.19 -11.61
C TYR A 203 1.11 -27.06 -11.77
N ILE A 204 2.19 -27.31 -12.51
CA ILE A 204 3.19 -26.28 -12.80
C ILE A 204 2.61 -25.18 -13.69
N ASN A 205 1.80 -25.51 -14.69
CA ASN A 205 1.16 -24.50 -15.54
C ASN A 205 0.17 -23.64 -14.74
N VAL A 206 -0.62 -24.24 -13.86
CA VAL A 206 -1.50 -23.49 -12.95
C VAL A 206 -0.68 -22.56 -12.05
N LEU A 207 0.41 -23.05 -11.47
CA LEU A 207 1.29 -22.24 -10.64
C LEU A 207 1.91 -21.06 -11.41
N LEU A 208 2.39 -21.31 -12.63
CA LEU A 208 2.96 -20.25 -13.47
C LEU A 208 1.90 -19.21 -13.86
N GLY A 209 0.68 -19.64 -14.19
CA GLY A 209 -0.45 -18.75 -14.45
C GLY A 209 -0.79 -17.88 -13.24
N LEU A 210 -0.79 -18.45 -12.03
CA LEU A 210 -1.01 -17.68 -10.80
C LEU A 210 0.06 -16.62 -10.58
N ILE A 211 1.33 -17.00 -10.74
CA ILE A 211 2.45 -16.06 -10.59
C ILE A 211 2.32 -14.95 -11.64
N GLU A 212 1.96 -15.28 -12.88
CA GLU A 212 1.73 -14.31 -13.95
C GLU A 212 0.61 -13.33 -13.59
N THR A 213 -0.53 -13.82 -13.10
CA THR A 213 -1.64 -13.00 -12.60
C THR A 213 -1.20 -12.05 -11.48
N LEU A 214 -0.48 -12.54 -10.47
CA LEU A 214 0.03 -11.72 -9.36
C LEU A 214 1.09 -10.69 -9.77
N CYS A 215 1.75 -10.90 -10.91
CA CYS A 215 2.72 -9.97 -11.46
C CYS A 215 2.08 -8.85 -12.30
N GLN A 216 0.76 -8.89 -12.54
CA GLN A 216 0.05 -7.83 -13.23
C GLN A 216 -0.11 -6.58 -12.35
N LEU A 217 -0.47 -5.46 -12.98
CA LEU A 217 -0.77 -4.22 -12.27
C LEU A 217 -2.00 -4.42 -11.38
N PRO A 218 -1.97 -4.04 -10.09
CA PRO A 218 -3.11 -4.21 -9.19
C PRO A 218 -4.40 -3.55 -9.69
N GLU A 219 -4.29 -2.44 -10.43
CA GLU A 219 -5.44 -1.73 -11.04
C GLU A 219 -6.12 -2.53 -12.17
N LYS A 220 -5.40 -3.44 -12.83
CA LYS A 220 -5.94 -4.27 -13.93
C LYS A 220 -6.64 -5.53 -13.44
N LEU A 221 -6.35 -5.96 -12.21
CA LEU A 221 -6.92 -7.17 -11.64
C LEU A 221 -8.34 -6.89 -11.15
N SER A 222 -9.28 -7.72 -11.55
CA SER A 222 -10.66 -7.73 -11.05
C SER A 222 -10.75 -8.47 -9.72
N ASP A 223 -11.88 -8.36 -9.03
CA ASP A 223 -12.12 -9.14 -7.81
C ASP A 223 -12.29 -10.63 -8.14
N ASP A 224 -12.89 -10.93 -9.30
CA ASP A 224 -12.99 -12.28 -9.86
C ASP A 224 -11.60 -12.92 -10.09
N ASP A 225 -10.62 -12.16 -10.57
CA ASP A 225 -9.24 -12.65 -10.73
C ASP A 225 -8.62 -13.07 -9.39
N PHE A 226 -8.95 -12.36 -8.30
CA PHE A 226 -8.47 -12.71 -6.97
C PHE A 226 -9.18 -13.93 -6.40
N ASP A 227 -10.48 -14.09 -6.68
CA ASP A 227 -11.25 -15.26 -6.27
C ASP A 227 -10.76 -16.52 -7.00
N GLU A 228 -10.52 -16.42 -8.32
CA GLU A 228 -9.93 -17.51 -9.11
C GLU A 228 -8.52 -17.84 -8.63
N ALA A 229 -7.69 -16.84 -8.35
CA ALA A 229 -6.35 -17.06 -7.80
C ALA A 229 -6.40 -17.74 -6.42
N SER A 230 -7.32 -17.32 -5.55
CA SER A 230 -7.51 -17.91 -4.21
C SER A 230 -7.96 -19.38 -4.33
N ALA A 231 -8.88 -19.67 -5.24
CA ALA A 231 -9.35 -21.03 -5.51
C ALA A 231 -8.23 -21.94 -6.03
N ALA A 232 -7.41 -21.44 -6.97
CA ALA A 232 -6.30 -22.19 -7.53
C ALA A 232 -5.19 -22.47 -6.50
N VAL A 233 -4.90 -21.52 -5.61
CA VAL A 233 -3.97 -21.71 -4.48
C VAL A 233 -4.49 -22.79 -3.53
N SER A 234 -5.76 -22.71 -3.13
CA SER A 234 -6.42 -23.73 -2.29
C SER A 234 -6.35 -25.12 -2.92
N TYR A 235 -6.62 -25.22 -4.22
CA TYR A 235 -6.52 -26.47 -4.98
C TYR A 235 -5.09 -27.05 -4.93
N LEU A 236 -4.08 -26.22 -5.17
CA LEU A 236 -2.68 -26.66 -5.14
C LEU A 236 -2.24 -27.11 -3.74
N THR A 237 -2.72 -26.44 -2.70
CA THR A 237 -2.49 -26.82 -1.30
C THR A 237 -3.12 -28.18 -0.99
N GLN A 238 -4.35 -28.43 -1.45
CA GLN A 238 -5.05 -29.71 -1.25
C GLN A 238 -4.32 -30.90 -1.89
N VAL A 239 -3.71 -30.71 -3.07
CA VAL A 239 -2.94 -31.76 -3.75
C VAL A 239 -1.51 -31.93 -3.20
N GLY A 240 -1.15 -31.16 -2.16
CA GLY A 240 0.04 -31.37 -1.34
C GLY A 240 1.21 -30.42 -1.62
N PHE A 241 0.99 -29.35 -2.38
CA PHE A 241 1.99 -28.28 -2.45
C PHE A 241 1.91 -27.38 -1.21
N LYS A 242 3.02 -26.77 -0.83
CA LYS A 242 3.06 -25.73 0.20
C LYS A 242 3.01 -24.36 -0.49
N MET A 243 1.87 -23.69 -0.38
CA MET A 243 1.59 -22.42 -1.08
C MET A 243 1.55 -21.20 -0.15
N ASP A 244 1.98 -21.33 1.10
CA ASP A 244 1.99 -20.25 2.10
C ASP A 244 2.62 -18.94 1.56
N TRP A 245 3.71 -19.08 0.78
CA TRP A 245 4.40 -17.94 0.18
C TRP A 245 3.59 -17.26 -0.94
N LEU A 246 2.77 -18.00 -1.67
CA LEU A 246 1.94 -17.47 -2.76
C LEU A 246 0.63 -16.90 -2.20
N GLU A 247 0.09 -17.50 -1.13
CA GLU A 247 -1.01 -16.93 -0.33
C GLU A 247 -0.61 -15.56 0.21
N GLU A 248 0.58 -15.44 0.81
CA GLU A 248 1.11 -14.15 1.29
C GLU A 248 1.23 -13.12 0.15
N LYS A 249 1.73 -13.53 -1.02
CA LYS A 249 1.87 -12.62 -2.18
C LYS A 249 0.52 -12.21 -2.77
N LEU A 250 -0.46 -13.11 -2.78
CA LEU A 250 -1.83 -12.82 -3.22
C LEU A 250 -2.47 -11.76 -2.31
N GLU A 251 -2.31 -11.88 -0.99
CA GLU A 251 -2.78 -10.87 -0.04
C GLU A 251 -2.02 -9.53 -0.20
N GLU A 252 -0.71 -9.56 -0.47
CA GLU A 252 0.08 -8.35 -0.77
C GLU A 252 -0.45 -7.62 -2.01
N VAL A 253 -0.84 -8.34 -3.06
CA VAL A 253 -1.39 -7.73 -4.28
C VAL A 253 -2.80 -7.17 -4.05
N LYS A 254 -3.65 -7.86 -3.28
CA LYS A 254 -4.97 -7.34 -2.85
C LYS A 254 -4.82 -6.05 -2.06
N GLU A 255 -3.87 -5.99 -1.12
CA GLU A 255 -3.59 -4.79 -0.35
C GLU A 255 -3.11 -3.64 -1.24
N LYS A 256 -2.21 -3.92 -2.19
CA LYS A 256 -1.76 -2.92 -3.17
C LYS A 256 -2.91 -2.39 -4.02
N LYS A 257 -3.84 -3.24 -4.46
CA LYS A 257 -5.03 -2.80 -5.21
C LYS A 257 -5.87 -1.83 -4.39
N MET A 258 -6.12 -2.17 -3.13
CA MET A 258 -6.89 -1.30 -2.23
C MET A 258 -6.20 0.06 -2.02
N LYS A 259 -4.87 0.06 -1.79
CA LYS A 259 -4.09 1.31 -1.67
C LYS A 259 -4.17 2.18 -2.92
N VAL A 260 -4.10 1.58 -4.11
CA VAL A 260 -4.24 2.31 -5.37
C VAL A 260 -5.63 2.95 -5.47
N TYR A 261 -6.69 2.19 -5.17
CA TYR A 261 -8.06 2.70 -5.20
C TYR A 261 -8.27 3.86 -4.21
N THR A 262 -7.92 3.67 -2.93
CA THR A 262 -8.07 4.72 -1.91
C THR A 262 -7.23 5.95 -2.23
N GLY A 263 -5.97 5.78 -2.67
CA GLY A 263 -5.10 6.88 -3.05
C GLY A 263 -5.67 7.69 -4.23
N LYS A 264 -6.30 7.02 -5.20
CA LYS A 264 -6.96 7.68 -6.32
C LYS A 264 -8.14 8.53 -5.88
N THR A 265 -9.01 7.99 -5.02
CA THR A 265 -10.16 8.74 -4.46
C THR A 265 -9.71 9.95 -3.65
N GLN A 266 -8.65 9.82 -2.85
CA GLN A 266 -8.09 10.95 -2.10
C GLN A 266 -7.51 12.02 -3.02
N LEU A 267 -6.80 11.62 -4.07
CA LEU A 267 -6.25 12.53 -5.07
C LEU A 267 -7.37 13.32 -5.77
N GLU A 268 -8.43 12.64 -6.18
CA GLU A 268 -9.61 13.25 -6.83
C GLU A 268 -10.24 14.32 -5.91
N HIS A 269 -10.44 14.00 -4.62
CA HIS A 269 -10.96 14.97 -3.64
C HIS A 269 -10.03 16.18 -3.47
N MET A 270 -8.72 15.95 -3.33
CA MET A 270 -7.74 17.05 -3.20
C MET A 270 -7.71 17.93 -4.46
N GLU A 271 -7.87 17.34 -5.65
CA GLU A 271 -7.94 18.06 -6.92
C GLU A 271 -9.20 18.94 -6.98
N GLU A 272 -10.34 18.45 -6.50
CA GLU A 272 -11.58 19.22 -6.39
C GLU A 272 -11.44 20.39 -5.41
N GLU A 273 -10.89 20.16 -4.21
CA GLU A 273 -10.64 21.21 -3.23
C GLU A 273 -9.66 22.28 -3.76
N PHE A 274 -8.60 21.84 -4.43
CA PHE A 274 -7.63 22.74 -5.06
C PHE A 274 -8.29 23.61 -6.13
N LYS A 275 -9.17 23.03 -6.95
CA LYS A 275 -9.95 23.75 -7.97
C LYS A 275 -10.86 24.81 -7.34
N VAL A 276 -11.55 24.50 -6.24
CA VAL A 276 -12.36 25.47 -5.49
C VAL A 276 -11.49 26.61 -4.93
N GLY A 277 -10.32 26.28 -4.40
CA GLY A 277 -9.37 27.28 -3.90
C GLY A 277 -8.85 28.22 -4.99
N LEU A 278 -8.59 27.69 -6.19
CA LEU A 278 -8.19 28.50 -7.34
C LEU A 278 -9.29 29.48 -7.76
N GLU A 279 -10.55 29.04 -7.81
CA GLU A 279 -11.68 29.91 -8.14
C GLU A 279 -11.76 31.08 -7.16
N LYS A 280 -11.65 30.79 -5.86
CA LYS A 280 -11.65 31.83 -4.82
C LYS A 280 -10.48 32.81 -4.94
N CYS A 281 -9.31 32.35 -5.38
CA CYS A 281 -8.18 33.24 -5.64
C CYS A 281 -8.46 34.21 -6.79
N LEU A 282 -9.18 33.77 -7.83
CA LEU A 282 -9.60 34.63 -8.93
C LEU A 282 -10.60 35.68 -8.45
N GLU A 283 -11.60 35.29 -7.67
CA GLU A 283 -12.57 36.24 -7.08
C GLU A 283 -11.89 37.31 -6.21
N LEU A 284 -10.94 36.90 -5.36
CA LEU A 284 -10.19 37.83 -4.51
C LEU A 284 -9.30 38.77 -5.32
N LYS A 285 -8.68 38.27 -6.40
CA LYS A 285 -7.88 39.08 -7.30
C LYS A 285 -8.72 40.19 -7.93
N ASP A 286 -9.89 39.85 -8.46
CA ASP A 286 -10.80 40.83 -9.05
C ASP A 286 -11.25 41.88 -8.03
N LEU A 287 -11.50 41.48 -6.78
CA LEU A 287 -11.84 42.39 -5.69
C LEU A 287 -10.70 43.37 -5.38
N VAL A 288 -9.46 42.88 -5.32
CA VAL A 288 -8.26 43.70 -5.09
C VAL A 288 -8.04 44.70 -6.22
N GLU A 289 -8.16 44.25 -7.48
CA GLU A 289 -8.01 45.12 -8.64
C GLU A 289 -9.06 46.24 -8.65
N LYS A 290 -10.32 45.91 -8.31
CA LYS A 290 -11.39 46.90 -8.15
C LYS A 290 -11.08 47.91 -7.06
N GLN A 291 -10.71 47.46 -5.86
CA GLN A 291 -10.44 48.35 -4.73
C GLN A 291 -9.22 49.24 -4.98
N ASN A 292 -8.20 48.72 -5.68
CA ASN A 292 -7.06 49.52 -6.09
C ASN A 292 -7.45 50.62 -7.09
N ALA A 293 -8.35 50.33 -8.03
CA ALA A 293 -8.88 51.35 -8.94
C ALA A 293 -9.66 52.44 -8.18
N ASP A 294 -10.51 52.06 -7.22
CA ASP A 294 -11.27 52.99 -6.38
C ASP A 294 -10.33 53.89 -5.54
N VAL A 295 -9.31 53.31 -4.91
CA VAL A 295 -8.29 54.06 -4.13
C VAL A 295 -7.52 55.02 -5.04
N THR A 296 -7.13 54.57 -6.23
CA THR A 296 -6.41 55.40 -7.20
C THR A 296 -7.26 56.58 -7.65
N ALA A 297 -8.55 56.36 -7.92
CA ALA A 297 -9.49 57.41 -8.31
C ALA A 297 -9.73 58.43 -7.19
N ALA A 298 -9.81 57.98 -5.93
CA ALA A 298 -9.98 58.86 -4.77
C ALA A 298 -8.72 59.66 -4.42
N ASN A 299 -7.53 59.13 -4.75
CA ASN A 299 -6.24 59.75 -4.46
C ASN A 299 -5.80 60.77 -5.53
N VAL A 300 -6.75 61.57 -6.02
CA VAL A 300 -6.48 62.68 -6.94
C VAL A 300 -6.71 63.98 -6.18
N ALA A 301 -5.71 64.86 -6.16
CA ALA A 301 -5.83 66.16 -5.51
C ALA A 301 -6.83 67.04 -6.27
N LEU A 302 -7.65 67.79 -5.53
CA LEU A 302 -8.52 68.81 -6.12
C LEU A 302 -7.65 69.88 -6.81
N SER A 303 -8.06 70.29 -8.00
CA SER A 303 -7.44 71.43 -8.67
C SER A 303 -7.88 72.74 -8.02
N PHE A 304 -7.17 73.83 -8.31
CA PHE A 304 -7.55 75.16 -7.83
C PHE A 304 -8.99 75.53 -8.23
N ASP A 305 -9.40 75.19 -9.45
CA ASP A 305 -10.75 75.45 -9.98
C ASP A 305 -11.83 74.57 -9.35
N ASP A 306 -11.47 73.41 -8.78
CA ASP A 306 -12.43 72.56 -8.05
C ASP A 306 -12.71 73.08 -6.63
N VAL A 307 -11.87 73.99 -6.11
CA VAL A 307 -11.92 74.49 -4.72
C VAL A 307 -12.55 75.87 -4.60
N VAL A 308 -12.43 76.70 -5.64
CA VAL A 308 -12.86 78.12 -5.65
C VAL A 308 -14.13 78.28 -6.48
#